data_AF-A0A1V5CZB3-F1
#
_entry.id   AF-A0A1V5CZB3-F1
#
_cell.length_a   1.000
_cell.length_b   1.000
_cell.length_c   1.000
_cell.angle_alpha   90.00
_cell.angle_beta   90.00
_cell.angle_gamma   90.00
#
_symmetry.space_group_name_H-M   'P 1'
#
loop_
_entity.id
_entity.type
_entity.pdbx_description
1 polymer ?
#
loop_
_entity_poly.entity_id
_entity_poly.type
_entity_poly.pdbx_seq_one_letter_code
_entity_poly.pdbx_strand_id
1 'polypeptide(L)'
;MKQKLIQQRGMAMVVMFAGLFYLVASAAAFPLEQAKLIPSDQVVGGEFGRSIAIDESFVVVGAAGPALEGYPDSAGPGAAYVFARKGDTYVLDAKLSAPDPVAGAEFGRAVAIQGNTVVVGARFATTDGVERAGAVYIFRKIKSVWMFEAKVTSDNPTAEDNFGRALVLADNRLIVTARKEEAPVLDAGAAYVFEKRGGAWVQVARVVADNATIEARFGQSVAMNGDLMAVGARDADSPVATGCGAVYVFKKSGDDWLEVAKLAAHDGATGDQFAFNIAMERSLLVVGARRANLPAIPPGRVRTAAGAAYIFKRSGAGWTEIQKLTASDALAGDEFGHSVAMAGDMIAVGARRVTIDGKRRQGAIYLFRQQQGEWIQIGRLVAEDGGANDELGHSLAAHGSIIAAGANGADLDVTDAGAAYLFSRGIR
;
A
#
# COMPACT_ATOMS: atom_id res chain seq x y z
N MET A 1 -16.82 -24.54 -84.88
CA MET A 1 -18.06 -24.31 -84.08
C MET A 1 -17.73 -23.30 -82.98
N LYS A 2 -18.43 -22.15 -83.01
CA LYS A 2 -18.44 -20.98 -82.10
C LYS A 2 -17.47 -20.97 -80.91
N GLN A 3 -16.39 -20.19 -81.01
CA GLN A 3 -15.73 -19.55 -79.87
C GLN A 3 -16.53 -18.30 -79.48
N LYS A 4 -17.07 -18.28 -78.26
CA LYS A 4 -17.40 -17.07 -77.50
C LYS A 4 -16.72 -17.24 -76.15
N LEU A 5 -15.66 -16.48 -75.89
CA LEU A 5 -15.21 -16.24 -74.52
C LEU A 5 -15.32 -14.74 -74.26
N ILE A 6 -16.18 -14.45 -73.29
CA ILE A 6 -16.58 -13.13 -72.83
C ILE A 6 -15.48 -12.60 -71.92
N GLN A 7 -15.17 -11.34 -72.14
CA GLN A 7 -14.35 -10.45 -71.34
C GLN A 7 -14.88 -10.42 -69.88
N GLN A 8 -14.19 -11.09 -68.95
CA GLN A 8 -14.41 -10.89 -67.52
C GLN A 8 -13.39 -9.91 -66.95
N ARG A 9 -13.95 -8.83 -66.41
CA ARG A 9 -13.27 -7.70 -65.76
C ARG A 9 -12.39 -8.21 -64.62
N GLY A 10 -11.14 -7.75 -64.58
CA GLY A 10 -10.27 -7.90 -63.43
C GLY A 10 -10.88 -7.20 -62.22
N MET A 11 -11.41 -7.97 -61.29
CA MET A 11 -11.74 -7.50 -59.96
C MET A 11 -10.46 -7.61 -59.12
N ALA A 12 -9.72 -6.52 -59.04
CA ALA A 12 -8.66 -6.37 -58.05
C ALA A 12 -9.33 -6.29 -56.67
N MET A 13 -9.50 -7.44 -56.02
CA MET A 13 -9.79 -7.47 -54.60
C MET A 13 -8.49 -7.13 -53.88
N VAL A 14 -8.35 -5.87 -53.49
CA VAL A 14 -7.36 -5.43 -52.51
C VAL A 14 -7.75 -6.07 -51.19
N VAL A 15 -7.16 -7.22 -50.88
CA VAL A 15 -7.12 -7.69 -49.50
C VAL A 15 -6.05 -6.85 -48.82
N MET A 16 -6.47 -5.75 -48.20
CA MET A 16 -5.66 -5.07 -47.19
C MET A 16 -5.49 -6.04 -46.02
N PHE A 17 -4.40 -6.82 -46.03
CA PHE A 17 -3.82 -7.27 -44.78
C PHE A 17 -3.20 -6.03 -44.12
N ALA A 18 -3.98 -5.37 -43.26
CA ALA A 18 -3.42 -4.51 -42.23
C ALA A 18 -2.70 -5.39 -41.21
N GLY A 19 -1.58 -5.97 -41.63
CA GLY A 19 -0.58 -6.53 -40.73
C GLY A 19 0.09 -5.37 -40.03
N LEU A 20 -0.56 -4.84 -38.99
CA LEU A 20 0.08 -3.95 -38.05
C LEU A 20 1.10 -4.79 -37.29
N PHE A 21 2.31 -4.86 -37.85
CA PHE A 21 3.49 -5.30 -37.11
C PHE A 21 3.65 -4.34 -35.94
N TYR A 22 3.22 -4.76 -34.75
CA TYR A 22 3.75 -4.18 -33.53
C TYR A 22 5.24 -4.49 -33.54
N LEU A 23 6.03 -3.48 -33.91
CA LEU A 23 7.39 -3.42 -33.46
C LEU A 23 7.29 -3.36 -31.94
N VAL A 24 7.44 -4.51 -31.28
CA VAL A 24 7.81 -4.52 -29.87
C VAL A 24 9.20 -3.91 -29.88
N ALA A 25 9.28 -2.59 -29.75
CA ALA A 25 10.49 -1.97 -29.27
C ALA A 25 10.75 -2.69 -27.94
N SER A 26 11.73 -3.60 -27.97
CA SER A 26 12.38 -4.11 -26.77
C SER A 26 12.53 -2.89 -25.87
N ALA A 27 11.78 -2.86 -24.77
CA ALA A 27 11.97 -1.86 -23.76
C ALA A 27 13.44 -1.98 -23.42
N ALA A 28 14.25 -0.99 -23.82
CA ALA A 28 15.64 -0.94 -23.43
C ALA A 28 15.62 -1.14 -21.92
N ALA A 29 16.14 -2.28 -21.46
CA ALA A 29 16.22 -2.60 -20.05
C ALA A 29 17.17 -1.56 -19.46
N PHE A 30 16.61 -0.46 -18.99
CA PHE A 30 17.35 0.53 -18.22
C PHE A 30 17.87 -0.19 -16.99
N PRO A 31 19.17 -0.12 -16.67
CA PRO A 31 19.69 -0.78 -15.49
C PRO A 31 18.95 -0.24 -14.28
N LEU A 32 18.21 -1.14 -13.64
CA LEU A 32 17.56 -0.89 -12.37
C LEU A 32 18.61 -1.21 -11.30
N GLU A 33 18.91 -0.25 -10.44
CA GLU A 33 19.75 -0.52 -9.28
C GLU A 33 18.86 -1.03 -8.15
N GLN A 34 19.23 -2.18 -7.57
CA GLN A 34 18.59 -2.77 -6.42
C GLN A 34 19.52 -2.65 -5.21
N ALA A 35 19.07 -2.01 -4.13
CA ALA A 35 19.73 -2.04 -2.84
C ALA A 35 18.87 -2.84 -1.84
N LYS A 36 19.51 -3.72 -1.06
CA LYS A 36 18.86 -4.49 0.00
C LYS A 36 19.15 -3.85 1.36
N LEU A 37 18.11 -3.65 2.16
CA LEU A 37 18.17 -3.21 3.55
C LEU A 37 17.76 -4.38 4.44
N ILE A 38 18.52 -4.59 5.52
CA ILE A 38 18.28 -5.64 6.51
C ILE A 38 18.31 -5.02 7.93
N PRO A 39 17.59 -5.61 8.91
CA PRO A 39 17.68 -5.15 10.29
C PRO A 39 19.08 -5.37 10.87
N SER A 40 19.51 -4.50 11.80
CA SER A 40 20.77 -4.69 12.55
C SER A 40 20.77 -5.93 13.44
N ASP A 41 19.57 -6.38 13.84
CA ASP A 41 19.35 -7.48 14.74
C ASP A 41 18.20 -8.32 14.19
N GLN A 42 18.57 -9.46 13.61
CA GLN A 42 17.63 -10.36 12.98
C GLN A 42 16.92 -11.20 14.06
N VAL A 43 15.60 -11.28 13.94
CA VAL A 43 14.74 -12.05 14.85
C VAL A 43 13.93 -13.01 13.99
N VAL A 44 13.80 -14.27 14.42
CA VAL A 44 12.94 -15.24 13.74
C VAL A 44 11.52 -14.69 13.68
N GLY A 45 10.96 -14.58 12.48
CA GLY A 45 9.64 -13.96 12.29
C GLY A 45 9.61 -12.46 12.60
N GLY A 46 10.73 -11.75 12.51
CA GLY A 46 10.83 -10.31 12.81
C GLY A 46 9.94 -9.44 11.92
N GLU A 47 9.52 -9.94 10.77
CA GLU A 47 8.71 -9.24 9.77
C GLU A 47 9.32 -7.91 9.30
N PHE A 48 10.66 -7.75 9.23
CA PHE A 48 11.25 -6.52 8.68
C PHE A 48 10.79 -6.29 7.24
N GLY A 49 10.27 -5.10 6.93
CA GLY A 49 9.58 -4.83 5.66
C GLY A 49 8.06 -4.91 5.79
N ARG A 50 7.53 -5.12 7.00
CA ARG A 50 6.09 -5.14 7.29
C ARG A 50 5.39 -3.86 6.84
N SER A 51 6.07 -2.74 7.04
CA SER A 51 5.68 -1.42 6.57
C SER A 51 6.93 -0.67 6.14
N ILE A 52 6.78 0.25 5.19
CA ILE A 52 7.88 1.05 4.68
C ILE A 52 7.40 2.47 4.38
N ALA A 53 8.24 3.45 4.66
CA ALA A 53 8.04 4.84 4.27
C ALA A 53 9.38 5.44 3.83
N ILE A 54 9.35 6.38 2.89
CA ILE A 54 10.53 7.01 2.33
C ILE A 54 10.27 8.50 2.11
N ASP A 55 11.28 9.31 2.40
CA ASP A 55 11.36 10.70 1.95
C ASP A 55 12.73 10.96 1.27
N GLU A 56 13.07 12.23 1.08
CA GLU A 56 14.31 12.62 0.42
C GLU A 56 15.58 12.11 1.13
N SER A 57 15.53 11.96 2.45
CA SER A 57 16.67 11.76 3.34
C SER A 57 16.70 10.39 3.99
N PHE A 58 15.53 9.78 4.22
CA PHE A 58 15.40 8.58 5.03
C PHE A 58 14.48 7.54 4.40
N VAL A 59 14.81 6.27 4.65
CA VAL A 59 13.88 5.14 4.53
C VAL A 59 13.62 4.62 5.93
N VAL A 60 12.34 4.45 6.28
CA VAL A 60 11.93 3.83 7.54
C VAL A 60 11.27 2.49 7.21
N VAL A 61 11.75 1.44 7.86
CA VAL A 61 11.23 0.08 7.69
C VAL A 61 10.71 -0.43 9.04
N GLY A 62 9.43 -0.78 9.08
CA GLY A 62 8.81 -1.41 10.24
C GLY A 62 9.03 -2.92 10.26
N ALA A 63 9.24 -3.45 11.46
CA ALA A 63 9.36 -4.87 11.78
C ALA A 63 8.42 -5.16 12.95
N ALA A 64 7.18 -5.57 12.67
CA ALA A 64 6.16 -5.71 13.69
C ALA A 64 6.43 -6.87 14.67
N GLY A 65 7.39 -7.75 14.36
CA GLY A 65 7.57 -9.01 15.06
C GLY A 65 6.46 -10.01 14.72
N PRO A 66 6.59 -11.27 15.18
CA PRO A 66 5.61 -12.28 14.86
C PRO A 66 4.29 -11.92 15.56
N ALA A 67 3.19 -11.98 14.82
CA ALA A 67 1.87 -11.84 15.41
C ALA A 67 1.67 -12.93 16.48
N LEU A 68 0.90 -12.62 17.54
CA LEU A 68 0.58 -13.56 18.61
C LEU A 68 -0.09 -14.86 18.12
N GLU A 69 -0.67 -14.86 16.91
CA GLU A 69 -1.22 -16.08 16.30
C GLU A 69 -0.10 -16.94 15.70
N GLY A 70 0.38 -17.91 16.49
CA GLY A 70 1.27 -18.99 16.06
C GLY A 70 2.65 -19.01 16.72
N TYR A 71 3.04 -17.91 17.38
CA TYR A 71 4.34 -17.77 18.03
C TYR A 71 4.26 -16.96 19.35
N PRO A 72 3.52 -17.45 20.37
CA PRO A 72 3.30 -16.70 21.61
C PRO A 72 4.60 -16.43 22.39
N ASP A 73 5.61 -17.31 22.26
CA ASP A 73 6.86 -17.23 23.03
C ASP A 73 7.97 -16.38 22.36
N SER A 74 7.75 -15.87 21.13
CA SER A 74 8.72 -15.05 20.39
C SER A 74 8.19 -13.70 19.91
N ALA A 75 6.97 -13.32 20.32
CA ALA A 75 6.36 -12.04 19.98
C ALA A 75 7.07 -10.87 20.69
N GLY A 76 8.20 -10.42 20.13
CA GLY A 76 8.81 -9.17 20.52
C GLY A 76 7.84 -7.99 20.38
N PRO A 77 8.11 -6.84 21.00
CA PRO A 77 7.25 -5.66 20.89
C PRO A 77 7.21 -5.08 19.46
N GLY A 78 8.12 -5.50 18.58
CA GLY A 78 8.38 -4.93 17.27
C GLY A 78 9.38 -3.77 17.32
N ALA A 79 9.82 -3.30 16.15
CA ALA A 79 10.79 -2.22 15.97
C ALA A 79 10.54 -1.44 14.67
N ALA A 80 11.15 -0.27 14.55
CA ALA A 80 11.28 0.45 13.28
C ALA A 80 12.74 0.83 13.06
N TYR A 81 13.22 0.70 11.83
CA TYR A 81 14.62 0.95 11.47
C TYR A 81 14.67 2.13 10.51
N VAL A 82 15.54 3.08 10.82
CA VAL A 82 15.73 4.30 10.02
C VAL A 82 17.07 4.17 9.29
N PHE A 83 17.02 4.27 7.97
CA PHE A 83 18.19 4.29 7.10
C PHE A 83 18.35 5.69 6.50
N ALA A 84 19.51 6.29 6.71
CA ALA A 84 19.84 7.60 6.15
C ALA A 84 20.52 7.47 4.79
N ARG A 85 20.13 8.34 3.85
CA ARG A 85 20.80 8.45 2.56
C ARG A 85 22.23 8.97 2.73
N LYS A 86 23.19 8.28 2.09
CA LYS A 86 24.61 8.64 2.01
C LYS A 86 25.08 8.48 0.57
N GLY A 87 25.05 9.58 -0.18
CA GLY A 87 25.21 9.54 -1.65
C GLY A 87 24.06 8.74 -2.27
N ASP A 88 24.41 7.69 -3.00
CA ASP A 88 23.47 6.79 -3.67
C ASP A 88 23.12 5.56 -2.83
N THR A 89 23.67 5.46 -1.62
CA THR A 89 23.41 4.34 -0.69
C THR A 89 22.57 4.77 0.49
N TYR A 90 22.05 3.79 1.22
CA TYR A 90 21.32 3.98 2.47
C TYR A 90 22.01 3.18 3.58
N VAL A 91 22.34 3.86 4.68
CA VAL A 91 23.02 3.24 5.84
C VAL A 91 22.10 3.29 7.05
N LEU A 92 22.13 2.27 7.89
CA LEU A 92 21.37 2.26 9.13
C LEU A 92 21.82 3.44 10.02
N ASP A 93 20.84 4.26 10.41
CA ASP A 93 21.03 5.47 11.21
C ASP A 93 20.46 5.29 12.62
N ALA A 94 19.35 4.56 12.77
CA ALA A 94 18.82 4.16 14.08
C ALA A 94 17.90 2.93 14.02
N LYS A 95 17.82 2.24 15.15
CA LYS A 95 16.70 1.38 15.51
C LYS A 95 15.83 2.11 16.56
N LEU A 96 14.55 2.23 16.29
CA LEU A 96 13.55 2.82 17.16
C LEU A 96 12.78 1.72 17.90
N SER A 97 12.54 1.94 19.18
CA SER A 97 11.76 1.04 20.04
C SER A 97 10.80 1.84 20.89
N ALA A 98 9.63 1.26 21.21
CA ALA A 98 8.70 1.87 22.16
C ALA A 98 9.38 2.04 23.52
N PRO A 99 9.19 3.18 24.22
CA PRO A 99 9.72 3.39 25.58
C PRO A 99 9.03 2.50 26.63
N ASP A 100 7.85 1.98 26.30
CA ASP A 100 6.99 1.10 27.09
C ASP A 100 6.65 -0.18 26.29
N PRO A 101 7.66 -1.02 25.98
CA PRO A 101 7.47 -2.16 25.09
C PRO A 101 6.53 -3.21 25.68
N VAL A 102 5.54 -3.63 24.88
CA VAL A 102 4.63 -4.74 25.20
C VAL A 102 4.80 -5.83 24.13
N ALA A 103 5.00 -7.08 24.56
CA ALA A 103 5.10 -8.22 23.67
C ALA A 103 3.88 -8.32 22.74
N GLY A 104 4.09 -8.51 21.44
CA GLY A 104 3.00 -8.58 20.46
C GLY A 104 2.22 -7.28 20.25
N ALA A 105 2.72 -6.12 20.73
CA ALA A 105 2.12 -4.80 20.46
C ALA A 105 2.20 -4.39 18.98
N GLU A 106 3.09 -5.04 18.24
CA GLU A 106 3.37 -4.82 16.82
C GLU A 106 3.83 -3.40 16.51
N PHE A 107 4.74 -2.86 17.32
CA PHE A 107 5.45 -1.63 17.00
C PHE A 107 6.18 -1.79 15.65
N GLY A 108 5.91 -0.91 14.69
CA GLY A 108 6.38 -1.06 13.30
C GLY A 108 5.31 -1.64 12.36
N ARG A 109 4.09 -1.87 12.85
CA ARG A 109 2.92 -2.23 12.03
C ARG A 109 2.67 -1.22 10.91
N ALA A 110 2.86 0.06 11.19
CA ALA A 110 2.80 1.15 10.24
C ALA A 110 3.91 2.15 10.57
N VAL A 111 4.51 2.75 9.54
CA VAL A 111 5.52 3.79 9.68
C VAL A 111 5.21 4.95 8.73
N ALA A 112 5.54 6.17 9.16
CA ALA A 112 5.53 7.36 8.33
C ALA A 112 6.75 8.22 8.64
N ILE A 113 7.25 8.95 7.64
CA ILE A 113 8.41 9.85 7.76
C ILE A 113 8.11 11.18 7.08
N GLN A 114 8.50 12.28 7.73
CA GLN A 114 8.60 13.60 7.11
C GLN A 114 9.80 14.34 7.71
N GLY A 115 10.87 14.46 6.93
CA GLY A 115 12.12 15.11 7.33
C GLY A 115 12.70 14.45 8.58
N ASN A 116 12.72 15.19 9.69
CA ASN A 116 13.27 14.73 10.96
C ASN A 116 12.22 14.07 11.89
N THR A 117 11.04 13.70 11.41
CA THR A 117 10.00 13.05 12.22
C THR A 117 9.61 11.70 11.67
N VAL A 118 9.76 10.68 12.53
CA VAL A 118 9.25 9.32 12.30
C VAL A 118 8.04 9.11 13.19
N VAL A 119 7.01 8.48 12.63
CA VAL A 119 5.83 8.03 13.38
C VAL A 119 5.72 6.52 13.20
N VAL A 120 5.50 5.81 14.30
CA VAL A 120 5.42 4.35 14.33
C VAL A 120 4.14 3.90 15.03
N GLY A 121 3.36 3.06 14.38
CA GLY A 121 2.15 2.47 14.92
C GLY A 121 2.43 1.15 15.62
N ALA A 122 1.79 0.95 16.76
CA ALA A 122 1.74 -0.31 17.49
C ALA A 122 0.27 -0.64 17.79
N ARG A 123 -0.40 -1.29 16.85
CA ARG A 123 -1.87 -1.44 16.87
C ARG A 123 -2.41 -2.26 18.04
N PHE A 124 -1.53 -2.98 18.74
CA PHE A 124 -1.89 -3.80 19.90
C PHE A 124 -1.17 -3.36 21.18
N ALA A 125 -0.60 -2.15 21.20
CA ALA A 125 -0.06 -1.58 22.44
C ALA A 125 -1.15 -1.41 23.50
N THR A 126 -0.73 -1.52 24.77
CA THR A 126 -1.57 -1.18 25.91
C THR A 126 -1.61 0.35 26.08
N THR A 127 -2.81 0.86 26.29
CA THR A 127 -3.08 2.30 26.44
C THR A 127 -4.00 2.50 27.64
N ASP A 128 -3.56 3.29 28.62
CA ASP A 128 -4.32 3.61 29.84
C ASP A 128 -4.89 2.37 30.57
N GLY A 129 -4.11 1.29 30.59
CA GLY A 129 -4.50 0.00 31.19
C GLY A 129 -5.39 -0.87 30.32
N VAL A 130 -5.82 -0.40 29.14
CA VAL A 130 -6.59 -1.16 28.17
C VAL A 130 -5.65 -1.89 27.22
N GLU A 131 -5.62 -3.21 27.34
CA GLU A 131 -4.81 -4.06 26.47
C GLU A 131 -5.28 -3.97 25.02
N ARG A 132 -4.32 -3.94 24.09
CA ARG A 132 -4.57 -4.07 22.65
C ARG A 132 -5.46 -2.97 22.05
N ALA A 133 -5.63 -1.85 22.75
CA ALA A 133 -6.30 -0.65 22.22
C ALA A 133 -5.46 0.02 21.12
N GLY A 134 -4.13 -0.06 21.24
CA GLY A 134 -3.19 0.47 20.27
C GLY A 134 -2.68 1.87 20.62
N ALA A 135 -1.52 2.22 20.07
CA ALA A 135 -0.87 3.50 20.27
C ALA A 135 0.02 3.86 19.07
N VAL A 136 0.41 5.14 19.01
CA VAL A 136 1.35 5.67 18.04
C VAL A 136 2.49 6.37 18.77
N TYR A 137 3.71 6.16 18.28
CA TYR A 137 4.93 6.69 18.88
C TYR A 137 5.62 7.60 17.88
N ILE A 138 6.04 8.77 18.33
CA ILE A 138 6.63 9.82 17.50
C ILE A 138 8.07 10.00 17.95
N PHE A 139 8.99 9.99 16.99
CA PHE A 139 10.41 10.20 17.20
C PHE A 139 10.88 11.39 16.37
N ARG A 140 11.75 12.21 16.95
CA ARG A 140 12.35 13.38 16.30
C ARG A 140 13.86 13.24 16.26
N LYS A 141 14.46 13.50 15.10
CA LYS A 141 15.91 13.66 14.99
C LYS A 141 16.32 15.06 15.46
N ILE A 142 17.11 15.14 16.53
CA ILE A 142 17.68 16.38 17.07
C ILE A 142 19.19 16.20 17.19
N LYS A 143 19.97 17.11 16.59
CA LYS A 143 21.45 17.06 16.60
C LYS A 143 21.99 15.67 16.23
N SER A 144 21.42 15.08 15.17
CA SER A 144 21.76 13.75 14.65
C SER A 144 21.29 12.53 15.45
N VAL A 145 20.58 12.71 16.57
CA VAL A 145 20.06 11.60 17.39
C VAL A 145 18.54 11.54 17.29
N TRP A 146 18.00 10.36 17.04
CA TRP A 146 16.56 10.11 17.13
C TRP A 146 16.15 9.97 18.59
N MET A 147 15.21 10.81 19.03
CA MET A 147 14.67 10.80 20.40
C MET A 147 13.17 10.60 20.36
N PHE A 148 12.64 9.88 21.33
CA PHE A 148 11.20 9.79 21.56
C PHE A 148 10.65 11.20 21.88
N GLU A 149 9.63 11.62 21.12
CA GLU A 149 8.96 12.91 21.25
C GLU A 149 7.63 12.78 21.99
N ALA A 150 6.78 11.82 21.58
CA ALA A 150 5.43 11.66 22.13
C ALA A 150 4.85 10.26 21.88
N LYS A 151 3.94 9.84 22.77
CA LYS A 151 2.99 8.74 22.56
C LYS A 151 1.61 9.37 22.34
N VAL A 152 0.94 8.99 21.26
CA VAL A 152 -0.40 9.44 20.86
C VAL A 152 -1.35 8.24 20.96
N THR A 153 -2.52 8.47 21.55
CA THR A 153 -3.52 7.47 21.89
C THR A 153 -4.92 7.98 21.55
N SER A 154 -5.92 7.09 21.53
CA SER A 154 -7.34 7.48 21.54
C SER A 154 -7.70 8.06 22.91
N ASP A 155 -8.54 9.10 22.95
CA ASP A 155 -9.10 9.64 24.21
C ASP A 155 -10.05 8.65 24.91
N ASN A 156 -10.59 7.69 24.16
CA ASN A 156 -11.47 6.63 24.67
C ASN A 156 -10.95 5.28 24.17
N PRO A 157 -9.84 4.75 24.73
CA PRO A 157 -9.28 3.50 24.27
C PRO A 157 -10.22 2.34 24.64
N THR A 158 -10.59 1.51 23.66
CA THR A 158 -11.23 0.23 23.91
C THR A 158 -10.37 -0.91 23.39
N ALA A 159 -10.50 -2.08 24.01
CA ALA A 159 -9.70 -3.23 23.63
C ALA A 159 -9.98 -3.58 22.17
N GLU A 160 -8.94 -3.97 21.43
CA GLU A 160 -9.04 -4.35 20.03
C GLU A 160 -9.37 -3.24 19.02
N ASP A 161 -9.43 -1.96 19.38
CA ASP A 161 -9.70 -0.85 18.44
C ASP A 161 -8.71 -0.76 17.27
N ASN A 162 -7.51 -1.32 17.45
CA ASN A 162 -6.41 -1.29 16.47
C ASN A 162 -5.95 0.16 16.19
N PHE A 163 -5.96 1.06 17.18
CA PHE A 163 -5.43 2.41 17.01
C PHE A 163 -3.94 2.37 16.62
N GLY A 164 -3.54 3.08 15.56
CA GLY A 164 -2.19 2.96 14.99
C GLY A 164 -2.09 1.91 13.88
N ARG A 165 -3.22 1.46 13.34
CA ARG A 165 -3.27 0.47 12.24
C ARG A 165 -2.66 0.98 10.94
N ALA A 166 -3.00 2.19 10.55
CA ALA A 166 -2.49 2.90 9.37
C ALA A 166 -2.25 4.37 9.77
N LEU A 167 -1.27 4.99 9.12
CA LEU A 167 -0.74 6.30 9.49
C LEU A 167 -0.41 7.11 8.24
N VAL A 168 -0.61 8.42 8.32
CA VAL A 168 -0.05 9.40 7.37
C VAL A 168 0.51 10.58 8.16
N LEU A 169 1.70 11.03 7.81
CA LEU A 169 2.29 12.27 8.30
C LEU A 169 2.52 13.21 7.11
N ALA A 170 1.74 14.30 7.04
CA ALA A 170 1.85 15.28 5.97
C ALA A 170 1.40 16.66 6.48
N ASP A 171 2.04 17.72 6.00
CA ASP A 171 1.69 19.11 6.36
C ASP A 171 1.47 19.36 7.86
N ASN A 172 2.35 18.81 8.72
CA ASN A 172 2.23 18.91 10.18
C ASN A 172 0.92 18.32 10.77
N ARG A 173 0.24 17.46 10.00
CA ARG A 173 -0.91 16.65 10.40
C ARG A 173 -0.49 15.19 10.46
N LEU A 174 -0.94 14.53 11.51
CA LEU A 174 -0.83 13.09 11.69
C LEU A 174 -2.24 12.52 11.63
N ILE A 175 -2.47 11.60 10.70
CA ILE A 175 -3.69 10.81 10.64
C ILE A 175 -3.40 9.43 11.22
N VAL A 176 -4.26 8.97 12.14
CA VAL A 176 -4.17 7.66 12.76
C VAL A 176 -5.50 6.94 12.63
N THR A 177 -5.50 5.68 12.24
CA THR A 177 -6.74 4.89 12.13
C THR A 177 -6.89 3.87 13.25
N ALA A 178 -8.14 3.64 13.64
CA ALA A 178 -8.59 2.60 14.57
C ALA A 178 -9.69 1.78 13.88
N ARG A 179 -9.26 0.81 13.06
CA ARG A 179 -10.17 0.15 12.09
C ARG A 179 -11.20 -0.80 12.70
N LYS A 180 -11.12 -1.05 14.00
CA LYS A 180 -12.01 -1.94 14.74
C LYS A 180 -12.81 -1.19 15.79
N GLU A 181 -12.66 0.14 15.85
CA GLU A 181 -13.46 0.94 16.76
C GLU A 181 -14.95 0.78 16.46
N GLU A 182 -15.74 0.63 17.51
CA GLU A 182 -17.19 0.56 17.44
C GLU A 182 -17.78 1.96 17.22
N ALA A 183 -17.79 2.39 15.95
CA ALA A 183 -18.06 3.77 15.59
C ALA A 183 -18.81 3.91 14.25
N PRO A 184 -20.15 4.09 14.23
CA PRO A 184 -21.11 3.98 15.33
C PRO A 184 -21.63 2.56 15.57
N VAL A 185 -21.27 1.61 14.70
CA VAL A 185 -21.67 0.19 14.81
C VAL A 185 -20.45 -0.70 14.99
N LEU A 186 -20.68 -1.95 15.36
CA LEU A 186 -19.65 -2.95 15.64
C LEU A 186 -18.56 -2.93 14.56
N ASP A 187 -17.31 -2.72 14.97
CA ASP A 187 -16.13 -2.85 14.11
C ASP A 187 -16.17 -1.99 12.83
N ALA A 188 -16.96 -0.92 12.84
CA ALA A 188 -17.10 -0.02 11.69
C ALA A 188 -15.81 0.77 11.44
N GLY A 189 -15.11 1.17 12.51
CA GLY A 189 -13.81 1.85 12.52
C GLY A 189 -13.87 3.38 12.43
N ALA A 190 -12.78 4.03 12.83
CA ALA A 190 -12.62 5.49 12.77
C ALA A 190 -11.22 5.93 12.32
N ALA A 191 -11.09 7.22 12.01
CA ALA A 191 -9.82 7.89 11.77
C ALA A 191 -9.72 9.18 12.58
N TYR A 192 -8.55 9.44 13.14
CA TYR A 192 -8.25 10.54 14.03
C TYR A 192 -7.24 11.47 13.37
N VAL A 193 -7.49 12.76 13.46
CA VAL A 193 -6.63 13.81 12.91
C VAL A 193 -5.97 14.54 14.06
N PHE A 194 -4.65 14.54 14.06
CA PHE A 194 -3.82 15.26 15.02
C PHE A 194 -3.06 16.38 14.32
N GLU A 195 -2.99 17.55 14.96
CA GLU A 195 -2.17 18.68 14.53
C GLU A 195 -1.15 19.03 15.60
N LYS A 196 0.07 19.39 15.20
CA LYS A 196 1.06 19.86 16.16
C LYS A 196 0.79 21.32 16.54
N ARG A 197 0.35 21.56 17.79
CA ARG A 197 0.03 22.88 18.37
C ARG A 197 0.86 23.11 19.63
N GLY A 198 1.59 24.22 19.70
CA GLY A 198 2.41 24.54 20.88
C GLY A 198 3.47 23.50 21.24
N GLY A 199 3.94 22.70 20.26
CA GLY A 199 4.89 21.61 20.48
C GLY A 199 4.27 20.25 20.82
N ALA A 200 2.96 20.18 21.09
CA ALA A 200 2.24 18.95 21.37
C ALA A 200 1.39 18.50 20.16
N TRP A 201 1.16 17.20 20.03
CA TRP A 201 0.19 16.65 19.08
C TRP A 201 -1.20 16.68 19.72
N VAL A 202 -2.11 17.46 19.13
CA VAL A 202 -3.47 17.66 19.63
C VAL A 202 -4.46 17.03 18.66
N GLN A 203 -5.36 16.20 19.15
CA GLN A 203 -6.48 15.69 18.36
C GLN A 203 -7.40 16.86 17.98
N VAL A 204 -7.59 17.08 16.68
CA VAL A 204 -8.44 18.15 16.15
C VAL A 204 -9.72 17.62 15.52
N ALA A 205 -9.74 16.35 15.11
CA ALA A 205 -10.94 15.71 14.60
C ALA A 205 -10.90 14.20 14.80
N ARG A 206 -12.09 13.60 14.84
CA ARG A 206 -12.33 12.17 14.68
C ARG A 206 -13.42 12.02 13.62
N VAL A 207 -13.15 11.26 12.58
CA VAL A 207 -14.08 11.01 11.47
C VAL A 207 -14.49 9.54 11.43
N VAL A 208 -15.74 9.34 11.03
CA VAL A 208 -16.37 8.03 10.78
C VAL A 208 -17.09 8.10 9.43
N ALA A 209 -17.40 6.96 8.84
CA ALA A 209 -18.22 6.93 7.63
C ALA A 209 -19.70 7.24 7.93
N ASP A 210 -20.33 8.12 7.14
CA ASP A 210 -21.73 8.53 7.35
C ASP A 210 -22.72 7.35 7.21
N ASN A 211 -22.38 6.38 6.36
CA ASN A 211 -23.16 5.16 6.12
C ASN A 211 -22.41 3.89 6.54
N ALA A 212 -21.73 3.97 7.69
CA ALA A 212 -21.00 2.87 8.29
C ALA A 212 -21.85 1.59 8.38
N THR A 213 -21.26 0.47 7.95
CA THR A 213 -21.83 -0.88 8.09
C THR A 213 -21.05 -1.68 9.12
N ILE A 214 -21.68 -2.69 9.70
CA ILE A 214 -21.04 -3.60 10.65
C ILE A 214 -19.80 -4.21 10.00
N GLU A 215 -18.70 -4.24 10.76
CA GLU A 215 -17.41 -4.77 10.34
C GLU A 215 -16.81 -4.13 9.08
N ALA A 216 -17.23 -2.93 8.67
CA ALA A 216 -16.72 -2.25 7.47
C ALA A 216 -15.19 -2.07 7.45
N ARG A 217 -14.57 -2.04 8.65
CA ARG A 217 -13.14 -1.79 8.88
C ARG A 217 -12.64 -0.48 8.27
N PHE A 218 -13.43 0.59 8.38
CA PHE A 218 -13.02 1.95 8.05
C PHE A 218 -11.72 2.29 8.78
N GLY A 219 -10.72 2.77 8.06
CA GLY A 219 -9.38 2.97 8.62
C GLY A 219 -8.42 1.81 8.35
N GLN A 220 -8.81 0.85 7.51
CA GLN A 220 -7.91 -0.19 7.03
C GLN A 220 -6.68 0.39 6.31
N SER A 221 -6.87 1.47 5.56
CA SER A 221 -5.83 2.22 4.86
C SER A 221 -6.17 3.71 4.87
N VAL A 222 -5.17 4.58 4.73
CA VAL A 222 -5.35 6.04 4.75
C VAL A 222 -4.32 6.72 3.87
N ALA A 223 -4.72 7.77 3.15
CA ALA A 223 -3.86 8.62 2.33
C ALA A 223 -4.33 10.07 2.41
N MET A 224 -3.41 11.02 2.22
CA MET A 224 -3.69 12.46 2.29
C MET A 224 -3.04 13.17 1.11
N ASN A 225 -3.70 14.20 0.60
CA ASN A 225 -3.10 15.18 -0.31
C ASN A 225 -3.70 16.56 -0.07
N GLY A 226 -2.92 17.46 0.54
CA GLY A 226 -3.40 18.78 0.94
C GLY A 226 -4.60 18.65 1.88
N ASP A 227 -5.72 19.26 1.53
CA ASP A 227 -6.95 19.25 2.34
C ASP A 227 -7.86 18.04 2.10
N LEU A 228 -7.41 17.05 1.34
CA LEU A 228 -8.12 15.79 1.17
C LEU A 228 -7.51 14.68 2.00
N MET A 229 -8.37 13.87 2.59
CA MET A 229 -8.04 12.61 3.23
C MET A 229 -8.91 11.51 2.61
N ALA A 230 -8.31 10.41 2.19
CA ALA A 230 -9.04 9.20 1.82
C ALA A 230 -8.83 8.15 2.90
N VAL A 231 -9.91 7.47 3.29
CA VAL A 231 -9.89 6.40 4.27
C VAL A 231 -10.56 5.16 3.67
N GLY A 232 -9.82 4.05 3.66
CA GLY A 232 -10.30 2.78 3.13
C GLY A 232 -11.07 1.97 4.18
N ALA A 233 -12.19 1.39 3.77
CA ALA A 233 -13.01 0.46 4.52
C ALA A 233 -13.16 -0.83 3.71
N ARG A 234 -12.29 -1.80 3.96
CA ARG A 234 -12.10 -2.95 3.04
C ARG A 234 -13.28 -3.92 2.98
N ASP A 235 -14.15 -3.87 3.97
CA ASP A 235 -15.28 -4.78 4.12
C ASP A 235 -16.61 -3.99 4.14
N ALA A 236 -16.58 -2.70 3.75
CA ALA A 236 -17.77 -1.87 3.63
C ALA A 236 -18.67 -2.29 2.47
N ASP A 237 -19.97 -2.09 2.63
CA ASP A 237 -20.93 -2.23 1.54
C ASP A 237 -20.82 -1.07 0.56
N SER A 238 -21.06 -1.36 -0.71
CA SER A 238 -21.24 -0.37 -1.77
C SER A 238 -22.56 -0.58 -2.52
N PRO A 239 -22.98 0.37 -3.37
CA PRO A 239 -24.12 0.16 -4.26
C PRO A 239 -23.98 -1.03 -5.22
N VAL A 240 -22.75 -1.53 -5.44
CA VAL A 240 -22.47 -2.64 -6.36
C VAL A 240 -22.61 -4.00 -5.67
N ALA A 241 -22.08 -4.13 -4.45
CA ALA A 241 -22.11 -5.36 -3.68
C ALA A 241 -21.89 -5.11 -2.18
N THR A 242 -22.39 -6.02 -1.34
CA THR A 242 -22.10 -6.02 0.11
C THR A 242 -20.69 -6.55 0.37
N GLY A 243 -20.00 -5.98 1.36
CA GLY A 243 -18.65 -6.40 1.76
C GLY A 243 -17.60 -6.38 0.65
N CYS A 244 -17.78 -5.57 -0.40
CA CYS A 244 -16.79 -5.44 -1.48
C CYS A 244 -15.66 -4.46 -1.13
N GLY A 245 -15.92 -3.56 -0.18
CA GLY A 245 -15.04 -2.47 0.23
C GLY A 245 -15.39 -1.13 -0.43
N ALA A 246 -15.00 -0.04 0.23
CA ALA A 246 -15.19 1.32 -0.23
C ALA A 246 -14.06 2.25 0.24
N VAL A 247 -13.86 3.38 -0.45
CA VAL A 247 -13.05 4.50 0.03
C VAL A 247 -13.96 5.68 0.36
N TYR A 248 -13.76 6.29 1.51
CA TYR A 248 -14.43 7.51 1.92
C TYR A 248 -13.44 8.68 1.81
N VAL A 249 -13.82 9.73 1.09
CA VAL A 249 -12.99 10.92 0.90
C VAL A 249 -13.55 12.03 1.75
N PHE A 250 -12.72 12.57 2.63
CA PHE A 250 -13.01 13.72 3.47
C PHE A 250 -12.25 14.94 2.97
N LYS A 251 -12.87 16.11 3.10
CA LYS A 251 -12.26 17.41 2.81
C LYS A 251 -12.25 18.27 4.07
N LYS A 252 -11.09 18.86 4.39
CA LYS A 252 -10.98 19.85 5.46
C LYS A 252 -11.85 21.07 5.15
N SER A 253 -12.65 21.50 6.13
CA SER A 253 -13.54 22.65 6.04
C SER A 253 -13.54 23.40 7.37
N GLY A 254 -12.66 24.40 7.51
CA GLY A 254 -12.38 25.03 8.80
C GLY A 254 -11.65 24.05 9.72
N ASP A 255 -12.19 23.85 10.93
CA ASP A 255 -11.69 22.85 11.89
C ASP A 255 -12.31 21.45 11.68
N ASP A 256 -13.34 21.34 10.82
CA ASP A 256 -14.04 20.09 10.56
C ASP A 256 -13.51 19.35 9.33
N TRP A 257 -13.88 18.07 9.23
CA TRP A 257 -13.64 17.21 8.07
C TRP A 257 -14.97 16.67 7.56
N LEU A 258 -15.34 17.07 6.35
CA LEU A 258 -16.62 16.69 5.73
C LEU A 258 -16.41 15.52 4.78
N GLU A 259 -17.23 14.47 4.89
CA GLU A 259 -17.30 13.42 3.87
C GLU A 259 -17.82 14.04 2.56
N VAL A 260 -17.03 13.96 1.48
CA VAL A 260 -17.36 14.52 0.17
C VAL A 260 -17.53 13.48 -0.93
N ALA A 261 -17.13 12.22 -0.68
CA ALA A 261 -17.38 11.12 -1.59
C ALA A 261 -17.25 9.75 -0.92
N LYS A 262 -18.05 8.79 -1.39
CA LYS A 262 -17.85 7.35 -1.20
C LYS A 262 -17.56 6.72 -2.57
N LEU A 263 -16.41 6.08 -2.71
CA LEU A 263 -15.91 5.47 -3.95
C LEU A 263 -15.94 3.95 -3.82
N ALA A 264 -16.33 3.28 -4.90
CA ALA A 264 -16.31 1.83 -5.03
C ALA A 264 -15.86 1.47 -6.45
N ALA A 265 -15.26 0.29 -6.62
CA ALA A 265 -14.98 -0.26 -7.93
C ALA A 265 -16.29 -0.53 -8.68
N HIS A 266 -16.37 -0.13 -9.95
CA HIS A 266 -17.54 -0.36 -10.81
C HIS A 266 -17.91 -1.85 -10.90
N ASP A 267 -16.91 -2.73 -10.92
CA ASP A 267 -17.07 -4.19 -11.00
C ASP A 267 -16.81 -4.89 -9.66
N GLY A 268 -16.91 -4.17 -8.54
CA GLY A 268 -16.64 -4.71 -7.21
C GLY A 268 -17.57 -5.85 -6.83
N ALA A 269 -17.02 -6.92 -6.26
CA ALA A 269 -17.75 -8.06 -5.73
C ALA A 269 -17.46 -8.30 -4.24
N THR A 270 -18.37 -9.02 -3.57
CA THR A 270 -18.22 -9.37 -2.15
C THR A 270 -16.86 -10.04 -1.88
N GLY A 271 -16.12 -9.52 -0.92
CA GLY A 271 -14.83 -10.08 -0.51
C GLY A 271 -13.64 -9.71 -1.40
N ASP A 272 -13.81 -8.84 -2.42
CA ASP A 272 -12.70 -8.33 -3.24
C ASP A 272 -11.69 -7.50 -2.44
N GLN A 273 -12.11 -7.00 -1.27
CA GLN A 273 -11.33 -6.15 -0.38
C GLN A 273 -10.80 -4.90 -1.07
N PHE A 274 -11.67 -4.22 -1.83
CA PHE A 274 -11.39 -2.88 -2.35
C PHE A 274 -11.04 -1.95 -1.19
N ALA A 275 -10.08 -1.04 -1.38
CA ALA A 275 -9.52 -0.18 -0.33
C ALA A 275 -8.68 -0.90 0.73
N PHE A 276 -8.15 -2.10 0.41
CA PHE A 276 -7.19 -2.76 1.29
C PHE A 276 -5.93 -1.91 1.52
N ASN A 277 -5.47 -1.24 0.46
CA ASN A 277 -4.40 -0.24 0.48
C ASN A 277 -4.72 0.87 -0.53
N ILE A 278 -4.30 2.10 -0.24
CA ILE A 278 -4.56 3.27 -1.08
C ILE A 278 -3.34 4.17 -1.16
N ALA A 279 -3.18 4.87 -2.28
CA ALA A 279 -2.20 5.94 -2.47
C ALA A 279 -2.88 7.13 -3.15
N MET A 280 -2.55 8.34 -2.72
CA MET A 280 -3.12 9.58 -3.27
C MET A 280 -2.00 10.55 -3.61
N GLU A 281 -2.01 11.08 -4.83
CA GLU A 281 -1.11 12.14 -5.25
C GLU A 281 -1.85 13.04 -6.26
N ARG A 282 -1.76 14.37 -6.07
CA ARG A 282 -2.42 15.36 -6.94
C ARG A 282 -3.93 15.08 -7.09
N SER A 283 -4.40 14.83 -8.31
CA SER A 283 -5.80 14.54 -8.61
C SER A 283 -6.09 13.04 -8.71
N LEU A 284 -5.15 12.17 -8.36
CA LEU A 284 -5.28 10.73 -8.50
C LEU A 284 -5.36 10.06 -7.13
N LEU A 285 -6.20 9.04 -7.07
CA LEU A 285 -6.30 8.09 -5.98
C LEU A 285 -6.23 6.69 -6.59
N VAL A 286 -5.25 5.90 -6.17
CA VAL A 286 -5.10 4.50 -6.56
C VAL A 286 -5.56 3.63 -5.41
N VAL A 287 -6.41 2.64 -5.71
CA VAL A 287 -7.07 1.81 -4.72
C VAL A 287 -6.85 0.33 -5.04
N GLY A 288 -6.23 -0.39 -4.11
CA GLY A 288 -6.03 -1.84 -4.22
C GLY A 288 -7.26 -2.65 -3.82
N ALA A 289 -7.60 -3.65 -4.63
CA ALA A 289 -8.60 -4.69 -4.36
C ALA A 289 -7.91 -6.06 -4.47
N ARG A 290 -7.14 -6.40 -3.43
CA ARG A 290 -6.19 -7.53 -3.49
C ARG A 290 -6.83 -8.90 -3.70
N ARG A 291 -8.14 -9.04 -3.45
CA ARG A 291 -8.87 -10.30 -3.63
C ARG A 291 -9.81 -10.28 -4.82
N ALA A 292 -9.76 -9.22 -5.65
CA ALA A 292 -10.56 -9.14 -6.86
C ALA A 292 -10.35 -10.37 -7.75
N ASN A 293 -11.47 -10.92 -8.20
CA ASN A 293 -11.48 -12.03 -9.13
C ASN A 293 -11.31 -11.52 -10.56
N LEU A 294 -10.49 -12.21 -11.37
CA LEU A 294 -10.30 -11.87 -12.78
C LEU A 294 -10.90 -12.93 -13.70
N PRO A 295 -11.38 -12.55 -14.90
CA PRO A 295 -11.80 -13.50 -15.91
C PRO A 295 -10.70 -14.49 -16.29
N ALA A 296 -11.09 -15.69 -16.68
CA ALA A 296 -10.22 -16.74 -17.18
C ALA A 296 -9.56 -16.38 -18.52
N ILE A 297 -8.38 -16.93 -18.81
CA ILE A 297 -7.78 -16.93 -20.15
C ILE A 297 -7.24 -18.35 -20.42
N PRO A 298 -7.85 -19.18 -21.31
CA PRO A 298 -9.10 -18.95 -22.06
C PRO A 298 -10.35 -18.99 -21.15
N PRO A 299 -11.53 -18.54 -21.63
CA PRO A 299 -12.79 -18.54 -20.87
C PRO A 299 -13.14 -19.91 -20.26
N GLY A 300 -13.63 -19.93 -19.02
CA GLY A 300 -14.15 -21.15 -18.38
C GLY A 300 -13.83 -21.34 -16.90
N ARG A 301 -12.86 -20.62 -16.32
CA ARG A 301 -12.53 -20.64 -14.87
C ARG A 301 -12.04 -19.30 -14.33
N VAL A 302 -12.73 -18.74 -13.34
CA VAL A 302 -12.31 -17.49 -12.68
C VAL A 302 -10.92 -17.63 -12.04
N ARG A 303 -10.04 -16.65 -12.25
CA ARG A 303 -8.78 -16.53 -11.50
C ARG A 303 -9.10 -15.85 -10.16
N THR A 304 -9.33 -16.68 -9.15
CA THR A 304 -9.78 -16.19 -7.84
C THR A 304 -8.66 -15.46 -7.11
N ALA A 305 -8.98 -14.33 -6.47
CA ALA A 305 -8.01 -13.51 -5.73
C ALA A 305 -6.70 -13.20 -6.52
N ALA A 306 -6.81 -13.06 -7.84
CA ALA A 306 -5.70 -12.58 -8.66
C ALA A 306 -5.37 -11.11 -8.33
N GLY A 307 -6.40 -10.35 -7.94
CA GLY A 307 -6.28 -8.98 -7.47
C GLY A 307 -6.33 -7.94 -8.60
N ALA A 308 -6.64 -6.71 -8.22
CA ALA A 308 -6.71 -5.55 -9.11
C ALA A 308 -6.34 -4.27 -8.35
N ALA A 309 -6.02 -3.21 -9.09
CA ALA A 309 -5.97 -1.84 -8.55
C ALA A 309 -6.79 -0.92 -9.45
N TYR A 310 -7.39 0.13 -8.88
CA TYR A 310 -8.31 1.03 -9.57
C TYR A 310 -7.81 2.46 -9.44
N ILE A 311 -7.83 3.20 -10.54
CA ILE A 311 -7.42 4.60 -10.56
C ILE A 311 -8.66 5.46 -10.60
N PHE A 312 -8.83 6.30 -9.59
CA PHE A 312 -9.83 7.35 -9.54
C PHE A 312 -9.17 8.69 -9.83
N LYS A 313 -9.76 9.46 -10.74
CA LYS A 313 -9.35 10.83 -11.03
C LYS A 313 -10.38 11.81 -10.51
N ARG A 314 -9.91 12.79 -9.74
CA ARG A 314 -10.72 13.92 -9.28
C ARG A 314 -10.94 14.91 -10.42
N SER A 315 -12.20 15.33 -10.61
CA SER A 315 -12.59 16.42 -11.50
C SER A 315 -13.57 17.35 -10.77
N GLY A 316 -13.10 18.55 -10.41
CA GLY A 316 -13.84 19.46 -9.54
C GLY A 316 -14.13 18.83 -8.16
N ALA A 317 -15.41 18.71 -7.82
CA ALA A 317 -15.85 18.05 -6.59
C ALA A 317 -16.02 16.52 -6.74
N GLY A 318 -16.12 16.01 -7.98
CA GLY A 318 -16.38 14.60 -8.25
C GLY A 318 -15.12 13.75 -8.42
N TRP A 319 -15.32 12.44 -8.39
CA TRP A 319 -14.32 11.43 -8.67
C TRP A 319 -14.86 10.47 -9.73
N THR A 320 -13.98 10.01 -10.62
CA THR A 320 -14.32 9.06 -11.67
C THR A 320 -13.29 7.95 -11.69
N GLU A 321 -13.74 6.69 -11.67
CA GLU A 321 -12.87 5.55 -11.99
C GLU A 321 -12.46 5.68 -13.46
N ILE A 322 -11.17 5.90 -13.73
CA ILE A 322 -10.66 6.07 -15.08
C ILE A 322 -10.01 4.80 -15.62
N GLN A 323 -9.59 3.88 -14.75
CA GLN A 323 -8.95 2.64 -15.18
C GLN A 323 -8.87 1.58 -14.09
N LYS A 324 -9.07 0.32 -14.48
CA LYS A 324 -8.68 -0.87 -13.71
C LYS A 324 -7.32 -1.39 -14.20
N LEU A 325 -6.39 -1.59 -13.28
CA LEU A 325 -5.08 -2.17 -13.49
C LEU A 325 -5.07 -3.63 -13.03
N THR A 326 -4.42 -4.48 -13.84
CA THR A 326 -4.16 -5.89 -13.55
C THR A 326 -2.73 -6.22 -13.98
N ALA A 327 -2.07 -7.16 -13.29
CA ALA A 327 -0.83 -7.72 -13.80
C ALA A 327 -1.05 -8.45 -15.14
N SER A 328 -0.14 -8.25 -16.10
CA SER A 328 -0.20 -8.87 -17.43
C SER A 328 -0.15 -10.40 -17.38
N ASP A 329 0.46 -10.96 -16.33
CA ASP A 329 0.67 -12.37 -16.06
C ASP A 329 -0.15 -12.87 -14.86
N ALA A 330 -1.19 -12.13 -14.46
CA ALA A 330 -1.97 -12.44 -13.26
C ALA A 330 -2.50 -13.88 -13.22
N LEU A 331 -2.22 -14.58 -12.13
CA LEU A 331 -2.71 -15.91 -11.78
C LEU A 331 -3.59 -15.87 -10.53
N ALA A 332 -4.32 -16.96 -10.29
CA ALA A 332 -5.16 -17.08 -9.10
C ALA A 332 -4.31 -17.03 -7.83
N GLY A 333 -4.69 -16.17 -6.88
CA GLY A 333 -4.04 -16.02 -5.58
C GLY A 333 -2.81 -15.13 -5.54
N ASP A 334 -2.44 -14.45 -6.63
CA ASP A 334 -1.27 -13.55 -6.69
C ASP A 334 -1.43 -12.29 -5.81
N GLU A 335 -2.67 -11.92 -5.50
CA GLU A 335 -3.04 -10.76 -4.68
C GLU A 335 -2.49 -9.42 -5.18
N PHE A 336 -2.54 -9.16 -6.49
CA PHE A 336 -2.22 -7.85 -7.05
C PHE A 336 -3.10 -6.75 -6.43
N GLY A 337 -2.51 -5.61 -6.09
CA GLY A 337 -3.21 -4.54 -5.36
C GLY A 337 -3.15 -4.73 -3.84
N HIS A 338 -2.25 -5.58 -3.34
CA HIS A 338 -1.98 -5.70 -1.91
C HIS A 338 -1.42 -4.40 -1.32
N SER A 339 -0.52 -3.76 -2.05
CA SER A 339 0.08 -2.47 -1.73
C SER A 339 0.14 -1.62 -2.99
N VAL A 340 0.03 -0.31 -2.83
CA VAL A 340 0.14 0.66 -3.92
C VAL A 340 1.01 1.84 -3.48
N ALA A 341 1.83 2.35 -4.37
CA ALA A 341 2.60 3.57 -4.15
C ALA A 341 2.61 4.42 -5.43
N MET A 342 2.75 5.73 -5.26
CA MET A 342 2.80 6.71 -6.33
C MET A 342 4.02 7.62 -6.16
N ALA A 343 4.69 7.91 -7.26
CA ALA A 343 5.65 9.01 -7.33
C ALA A 343 5.62 9.63 -8.72
N GLY A 344 5.06 10.83 -8.81
CA GLY A 344 5.00 11.59 -10.05
C GLY A 344 4.16 10.90 -11.13
N ASP A 345 4.81 10.38 -12.17
CA ASP A 345 4.16 9.73 -13.33
C ASP A 345 4.10 8.19 -13.22
N MET A 346 4.49 7.63 -12.07
CA MET A 346 4.60 6.20 -11.87
C MET A 346 3.66 5.71 -10.76
N ILE A 347 2.99 4.59 -11.04
CA ILE A 347 2.25 3.81 -10.06
C ILE A 347 2.97 2.47 -9.90
N ALA A 348 3.26 2.09 -8.66
CA ALA A 348 3.76 0.76 -8.31
C ALA A 348 2.65 -0.02 -7.59
N VAL A 349 2.44 -1.27 -7.99
CA VAL A 349 1.44 -2.15 -7.38
C VAL A 349 2.07 -3.48 -6.97
N GLY A 350 1.94 -3.84 -5.70
CA GLY A 350 2.45 -5.09 -5.16
C GLY A 350 1.49 -6.26 -5.39
N ALA A 351 2.07 -7.40 -5.77
CA ALA A 351 1.41 -8.70 -5.85
C ALA A 351 2.27 -9.70 -5.07
N ARG A 352 2.10 -9.69 -3.75
CA ARG A 352 3.04 -10.34 -2.81
C ARG A 352 3.05 -11.87 -2.92
N ARG A 353 2.06 -12.48 -3.58
CA ARG A 353 1.91 -13.95 -3.65
C ARG A 353 2.28 -14.56 -4.99
N VAL A 354 2.77 -13.74 -5.92
CA VAL A 354 3.26 -14.18 -7.22
C VAL A 354 4.35 -15.24 -7.05
N THR A 355 4.29 -16.27 -7.90
CA THR A 355 5.34 -17.29 -8.03
C THR A 355 6.32 -16.87 -9.11
N ILE A 356 7.61 -16.80 -8.78
CA ILE A 356 8.69 -16.45 -9.71
C ILE A 356 9.63 -17.65 -9.81
N ASP A 357 9.84 -18.18 -11.02
CA ASP A 357 10.75 -19.29 -11.29
C ASP A 357 10.57 -20.50 -10.34
N GLY A 358 9.31 -20.83 -10.01
CA GLY A 358 8.94 -21.94 -9.12
C GLY A 358 8.93 -21.60 -7.63
N LYS A 359 9.40 -20.42 -7.22
CA LYS A 359 9.41 -19.94 -5.83
C LYS A 359 8.05 -19.33 -5.51
N ARG A 360 7.22 -20.11 -4.82
CA ARG A 360 5.86 -19.69 -4.45
C ARG A 360 5.91 -18.49 -3.50
N ARG A 361 5.04 -17.51 -3.72
CA ARG A 361 4.94 -16.30 -2.87
C ARG A 361 6.26 -15.54 -2.70
N GLN A 362 7.16 -15.60 -3.69
CA GLN A 362 8.32 -14.71 -3.71
C GLN A 362 7.87 -13.24 -3.79
N GLY A 363 6.77 -13.00 -4.52
CA GLY A 363 6.19 -11.68 -4.69
C GLY A 363 6.86 -10.87 -5.80
N ALA A 364 6.10 -9.91 -6.32
CA ALA A 364 6.55 -9.00 -7.37
C ALA A 364 5.87 -7.64 -7.26
N ILE A 365 6.47 -6.64 -7.92
CA ILE A 365 5.94 -5.28 -8.03
C ILE A 365 5.76 -4.96 -9.50
N TYR A 366 4.62 -4.41 -9.86
CA TYR A 366 4.30 -4.04 -11.24
C TYR A 366 4.27 -2.52 -11.37
N LEU A 367 4.96 -2.02 -12.39
CA LEU A 367 5.11 -0.59 -12.64
C LEU A 367 4.19 -0.17 -13.77
N PHE A 368 3.44 0.91 -13.55
CA PHE A 368 2.54 1.51 -14.53
C PHE A 368 2.92 2.96 -14.78
N ARG A 369 2.79 3.39 -16.03
CA ARG A 369 2.99 4.78 -16.45
C ARG A 369 1.95 5.17 -17.49
N GLN A 370 1.51 6.42 -17.46
CA GLN A 370 0.57 6.92 -18.44
C GLN A 370 1.24 7.10 -19.81
N GLN A 371 0.64 6.52 -20.85
CA GLN A 371 1.01 6.68 -22.25
C GLN A 371 -0.27 6.87 -23.08
N GLN A 372 -0.33 7.94 -23.87
CA GLN A 372 -1.49 8.27 -24.72
C GLN A 372 -2.85 8.29 -23.99
N GLY A 373 -2.84 8.66 -22.69
CA GLY A 373 -4.04 8.74 -21.87
C GLY A 373 -4.33 7.50 -21.01
N GLU A 374 -3.69 6.36 -21.29
CA GLU A 374 -3.88 5.10 -20.56
C GLU A 374 -2.67 4.76 -19.69
N TRP A 375 -2.91 4.17 -18.52
CA TRP A 375 -1.85 3.62 -17.68
C TRP A 375 -1.47 2.23 -18.16
N ILE A 376 -0.27 2.08 -18.71
CA ILE A 376 0.20 0.78 -19.20
C ILE A 376 1.26 0.23 -18.27
N GLN A 377 1.31 -1.10 -18.14
CA GLN A 377 2.38 -1.78 -17.41
C GLN A 377 3.69 -1.63 -18.18
N ILE A 378 4.70 -1.02 -17.56
CA ILE A 378 6.01 -0.75 -18.15
C ILE A 378 7.12 -1.67 -17.61
N GLY A 379 6.84 -2.45 -16.58
CA GLY A 379 7.82 -3.35 -15.99
C GLY A 379 7.28 -4.15 -14.82
N ARG A 380 8.07 -5.16 -14.42
CA ARG A 380 7.88 -5.99 -13.24
C ARG A 380 9.22 -6.06 -12.50
N LEU A 381 9.20 -5.79 -11.21
CA LEU A 381 10.35 -5.87 -10.32
C LEU A 381 10.22 -7.10 -9.43
N VAL A 382 11.33 -7.79 -9.23
CA VAL A 382 11.49 -8.92 -8.32
C VAL A 382 12.79 -8.72 -7.55
N ALA A 383 12.91 -9.32 -6.37
CA ALA A 383 14.18 -9.34 -5.63
C ALA A 383 15.08 -10.39 -6.29
N GLU A 384 16.29 -10.00 -6.71
CA GLU A 384 17.28 -10.90 -7.32
C GLU A 384 17.57 -12.14 -6.45
N ASP A 385 17.64 -11.96 -5.13
CA ASP A 385 17.88 -12.98 -4.13
C ASP A 385 16.59 -13.53 -3.51
N GLY A 386 15.41 -13.20 -4.05
CA GLY A 386 14.14 -13.57 -3.47
C GLY A 386 13.94 -15.09 -3.41
N GLY A 387 13.52 -15.58 -2.26
CA GLY A 387 13.14 -16.95 -1.94
C GLY A 387 11.63 -17.19 -2.01
N ALA A 388 11.22 -18.39 -1.60
CA ALA A 388 9.80 -18.72 -1.48
C ALA A 388 9.24 -18.18 -0.17
N ASN A 389 8.05 -17.57 -0.20
CA ASN A 389 7.40 -16.88 0.92
C ASN A 389 8.03 -15.55 1.38
N ASP A 390 9.00 -15.00 0.64
CA ASP A 390 9.57 -13.67 0.91
C ASP A 390 8.53 -12.54 0.87
N GLU A 391 7.48 -12.70 0.06
CA GLU A 391 6.37 -11.77 -0.09
C GLU A 391 6.79 -10.34 -0.52
N LEU A 392 7.75 -10.18 -1.45
CA LEU A 392 8.11 -8.87 -2.00
C LEU A 392 6.88 -8.11 -2.51
N GLY A 393 6.80 -6.83 -2.16
CA GLY A 393 5.65 -5.98 -2.50
C GLY A 393 4.53 -6.07 -1.46
N HIS A 394 4.81 -6.64 -0.29
CA HIS A 394 3.86 -6.60 0.83
C HIS A 394 3.64 -5.18 1.36
N SER A 395 4.68 -4.35 1.37
CA SER A 395 4.57 -2.91 1.61
C SER A 395 5.29 -2.15 0.50
N LEU A 396 4.76 -0.98 0.13
CA LEU A 396 5.34 -0.11 -0.89
C LEU A 396 5.30 1.34 -0.41
N ALA A 397 6.37 2.07 -0.70
CA ALA A 397 6.43 3.52 -0.65
C ALA A 397 7.30 4.01 -1.81
N ALA A 398 7.09 5.26 -2.25
CA ALA A 398 7.86 5.83 -3.34
C ALA A 398 8.16 7.29 -3.06
N HIS A 399 9.37 7.72 -3.45
CA HIS A 399 9.79 9.11 -3.38
C HIS A 399 10.76 9.39 -4.52
N GLY A 400 10.48 10.44 -5.31
CA GLY A 400 11.27 10.74 -6.50
C GLY A 400 11.29 9.57 -7.49
N SER A 401 12.48 9.07 -7.81
CA SER A 401 12.69 7.91 -8.70
C SER A 401 12.85 6.58 -7.97
N ILE A 402 12.69 6.56 -6.65
CA ILE A 402 12.93 5.37 -5.81
C ILE A 402 11.60 4.74 -5.42
N ILE A 403 11.51 3.42 -5.63
CA ILE A 403 10.46 2.58 -5.08
C ILE A 403 11.07 1.73 -3.97
N ALA A 404 10.55 1.88 -2.77
CA ALA A 404 10.92 1.11 -1.60
C ALA A 404 9.87 0.02 -1.37
N ALA A 405 10.31 -1.22 -1.19
CA ALA A 405 9.42 -2.37 -1.06
C ALA A 405 9.83 -3.30 0.08
N GLY A 406 8.87 -3.73 0.88
CA GLY A 406 9.06 -4.76 1.88
C GLY A 406 8.87 -6.17 1.34
N ALA A 407 9.71 -7.09 1.80
CA ALA A 407 9.61 -8.54 1.68
C ALA A 407 9.68 -9.12 3.09
N ASN A 408 8.56 -9.06 3.81
CA ASN A 408 8.53 -9.29 5.26
C ASN A 408 8.68 -10.76 5.66
N GLY A 409 8.60 -11.70 4.71
CA GLY A 409 8.91 -13.11 4.93
C GLY A 409 10.30 -13.51 4.40
N ALA A 410 11.14 -12.54 4.03
CA ALA A 410 12.45 -12.88 3.47
C ALA A 410 13.34 -13.54 4.53
N ASP A 411 13.93 -14.67 4.16
CA ASP A 411 14.92 -15.37 4.97
C ASP A 411 16.28 -14.64 4.89
N LEU A 412 16.94 -14.50 6.03
CA LEU A 412 18.30 -13.99 6.14
C LEU A 412 19.16 -15.04 6.86
N ASP A 413 19.89 -14.67 7.92
CA ASP A 413 20.58 -15.63 8.78
C ASP A 413 19.59 -16.41 9.66
N VAL A 414 18.38 -15.89 9.81
CA VAL A 414 17.24 -16.55 10.48
C VAL A 414 15.98 -16.49 9.60
N THR A 415 15.08 -17.45 9.83
CA THR A 415 13.83 -17.59 9.08
C THR A 415 12.90 -16.40 9.29
N ASP A 416 12.29 -15.91 8.21
CA ASP A 416 11.31 -14.81 8.22
C ASP A 416 11.80 -13.54 8.97
N ALA A 417 13.11 -13.27 8.94
CA ALA A 417 13.67 -12.04 9.51
C ALA A 417 13.09 -10.80 8.79
N GLY A 418 12.87 -10.93 7.49
CA GLY A 418 12.37 -9.91 6.60
C GLY A 418 13.47 -9.04 5.99
N ALA A 419 13.20 -8.48 4.81
CA ALA A 419 14.08 -7.57 4.09
C ALA A 419 13.27 -6.41 3.47
N ALA A 420 13.98 -5.35 3.08
CA ALA A 420 13.43 -4.31 2.23
C ALA A 420 14.37 -4.05 1.05
N TYR A 421 13.78 -3.66 -0.08
CA TYR A 421 14.49 -3.42 -1.33
C TYR A 421 14.18 -2.02 -1.84
N LEU A 422 15.21 -1.31 -2.25
CA LEU A 422 15.11 -0.03 -2.94
C LEU A 422 15.43 -0.25 -4.41
N PHE A 423 14.48 0.09 -5.27
CA PHE A 423 14.63 0.05 -6.70
C PHE A 423 14.72 1.47 -7.23
N SER A 424 15.79 1.78 -7.94
CA SER A 424 15.96 3.08 -8.56
C SER A 424 16.35 2.94 -10.03
N ARG A 425 16.00 3.94 -10.83
CA ARG A 425 16.58 4.09 -12.16
C ARG A 425 17.96 4.71 -12.00
N GLY A 426 19.02 4.00 -12.42
CA GLY A 426 20.36 4.57 -12.42
C GLY A 426 20.36 5.91 -13.16
N ILE A 427 20.73 6.98 -12.47
CA ILE A 427 20.96 8.28 -13.09
C ILE A 427 22.46 8.27 -13.46
N ARG A 428 22.78 8.14 -14.74
CA ARG A 428 24.13 8.44 -15.21
C ARG A 428 24.31 9.95 -15.34
#